data_AF-A0A7S4DA34-F1
#
_entry.id   AF-A0A7S4DA34-F1
#
_cell.length_a   1.000
_cell.length_b   1.000
_cell.length_c   1.000
_cell.angle_alpha   90.00
_cell.angle_beta   90.00
_cell.angle_gamma   90.00
#
_symmetry.space_group_name_H-M   'P 1'
#
loop_
_entity.id
_entity.type
_entity.pdbx_description
1 polymer ?
#
loop_
_entity_poly.entity_id
_entity_poly.type
_entity_poly.pdbx_seq_one_letter_code
_entity_poly.pdbx_strand_id
1 'polypeptide(L)'
;SWSSGVLICMSIGYSVEEIHQSLRHGVSRYVNNPWNLLDIAFLLFSYIWLITGKTVWLAVNLFVLPFRLLHYLSIFESSGILVAVLFRMIAATANFLIFFIVILVGFSGMLTIIYGEKDEFESLPVSCLTLFDASLGNYDLTIFMGDDNEGDDWLGIGLLIVFLLLSTVMILNLLIAVLSEEYSQLSEHSYQQWCLMYADIVQENTVPASKFPDNLRFPPPLSLLSHISYFVLWFTKLVGQMCACYRGATSKSEAISESEDIKSPIITPVAQPDIKTEADC
;
A
#
# COMPACT_ATOMS: atom_id res chain seq x y z
N SER A 1 0.90 20.09 17.75
CA SER A 1 1.65 21.16 17.05
C SER A 1 1.00 21.41 15.69
N TRP A 2 1.18 22.58 15.08
CA TRP A 2 0.66 22.88 13.74
C TRP A 2 1.15 21.87 12.70
N SER A 3 2.38 21.39 12.84
CA SER A 3 2.97 20.32 12.02
C SER A 3 2.21 18.99 12.12
N SER A 4 1.73 18.62 13.30
CA SER A 4 0.94 17.40 13.51
C SER A 4 -0.40 17.46 12.77
N GLY A 5 -1.03 18.65 12.74
CA GLY A 5 -2.28 18.87 12.01
C GLY A 5 -2.10 18.69 10.50
N VAL A 6 -1.02 19.21 9.93
CA VAL A 6 -0.69 19.04 8.50
C VAL A 6 -0.47 17.57 8.15
N LEU A 7 0.27 16.83 8.97
CA LEU A 7 0.52 15.40 8.73
C LEU A 7 -0.78 14.58 8.76
N ILE A 8 -1.66 14.85 9.72
CA ILE A 8 -2.97 14.18 9.80
C ILE A 8 -3.81 14.47 8.55
N CYS A 9 -3.87 15.73 8.11
CA CYS A 9 -4.57 16.10 6.89
C CYS A 9 -4.01 15.38 5.64
N MET A 10 -2.67 15.29 5.53
CA MET A 10 -2.01 14.55 4.45
C MET A 10 -2.33 13.05 4.51
N SER A 11 -2.24 12.42 5.69
CA SER A 11 -2.56 10.99 5.84
C SER A 11 -4.02 10.69 5.51
N ILE A 12 -4.95 11.57 5.87
CA ILE A 12 -6.37 11.43 5.51
C ILE A 12 -6.56 11.55 3.99
N GLY A 13 -5.96 12.58 3.36
CA GLY A 13 -6.02 12.76 1.92
C GLY A 13 -5.46 11.54 1.18
N TYR A 14 -4.32 11.03 1.64
CA TYR A 14 -3.69 9.85 1.07
C TYR A 14 -4.53 8.58 1.24
N SER A 15 -5.17 8.40 2.41
CA SER A 15 -6.06 7.27 2.65
C SER A 15 -7.25 7.24 1.68
N VAL A 16 -7.81 8.41 1.36
CA VAL A 16 -8.92 8.52 0.40
C VAL A 16 -8.48 8.11 -1.01
N GLU A 17 -7.27 8.50 -1.42
CA GLU A 17 -6.69 8.10 -2.71
C GLU A 17 -6.50 6.57 -2.79
N GLU A 18 -5.89 5.97 -1.77
CA GLU A 18 -5.66 4.52 -1.72
C GLU A 18 -6.96 3.71 -1.70
N ILE A 19 -7.96 4.16 -0.93
CA ILE A 19 -9.29 3.51 -0.91
C ILE A 19 -9.91 3.57 -2.30
N HIS A 20 -9.89 4.73 -2.96
CA HIS A 20 -10.45 4.89 -4.30
C HIS A 20 -9.72 4.02 -5.33
N GLN A 21 -8.40 3.91 -5.23
CA GLN A 21 -7.59 3.05 -6.09
C GLN A 21 -7.89 1.57 -5.87
N SER A 22 -8.02 1.12 -4.62
CA SER A 22 -8.33 -0.27 -4.27
C SER A 22 -9.71 -0.71 -4.79
N LEU A 23 -10.71 0.17 -4.72
CA LEU A 23 -12.06 -0.11 -5.22
C LEU A 23 -12.13 -0.24 -6.74
N ARG A 24 -11.29 0.49 -7.48
CA ARG A 24 -11.27 0.46 -8.96
C ARG A 24 -10.62 -0.80 -9.52
N HIS A 25 -9.48 -1.20 -8.96
CA HIS A 25 -8.69 -2.32 -9.49
C HIS A 25 -9.11 -3.67 -8.89
N GLY A 26 -9.96 -3.65 -7.87
CA GLY A 26 -10.34 -4.82 -7.09
C GLY A 26 -9.28 -5.12 -6.02
N VAL A 27 -9.77 -5.42 -4.80
CA VAL A 27 -8.91 -5.58 -3.61
C VAL A 27 -7.84 -6.67 -3.81
N SER A 28 -8.19 -7.79 -4.45
CA SER A 28 -7.27 -8.90 -4.67
C SER A 28 -6.08 -8.54 -5.57
N ARG A 29 -6.30 -7.79 -6.65
CA ARG A 29 -5.20 -7.34 -7.52
C ARG A 29 -4.37 -6.26 -6.83
N TYR A 30 -5.02 -5.39 -6.07
CA TYR A 30 -4.36 -4.31 -5.36
C TYR A 30 -3.36 -4.81 -4.31
N VAL A 31 -3.74 -5.79 -3.48
CA VAL A 31 -2.86 -6.33 -2.43
C VAL A 31 -1.69 -7.19 -2.95
N ASN A 32 -1.77 -7.67 -4.19
CA ASN A 32 -0.70 -8.44 -4.82
C ASN A 32 0.43 -7.56 -5.38
N ASN A 33 0.24 -6.23 -5.46
CA ASN A 33 1.28 -5.31 -5.91
C ASN A 33 2.19 -4.92 -4.73
N PRO A 34 3.51 -5.14 -4.81
CA PRO A 34 4.44 -4.81 -3.72
C PRO A 34 4.44 -3.33 -3.34
N TRP A 35 4.19 -2.43 -4.30
CA TRP A 35 4.15 -0.99 -4.04
C TRP A 35 2.93 -0.59 -3.21
N ASN A 36 1.76 -1.13 -3.55
CA ASN A 36 0.53 -0.89 -2.80
C ASN A 36 0.63 -1.43 -1.37
N LEU A 37 1.32 -2.57 -1.18
CA LEU A 37 1.55 -3.11 0.17
C LEU A 37 2.37 -2.14 1.03
N LEU A 38 3.35 -1.47 0.43
CA LEU A 38 4.18 -0.45 1.09
C LEU A 38 3.35 0.78 1.45
N ASP A 39 2.44 1.20 0.58
CA ASP A 39 1.52 2.31 0.83
C ASP A 39 0.51 2.00 1.95
N ILE A 40 -0.02 0.77 2.00
CA ILE A 40 -0.84 0.28 3.11
C ILE A 40 -0.05 0.27 4.42
N ALA A 41 1.21 -0.19 4.40
CA ALA A 41 2.06 -0.22 5.58
C ALA A 41 2.32 1.19 6.14
N PHE A 42 2.61 2.15 5.26
CA PHE A 42 2.76 3.57 5.62
C PHE A 42 1.49 4.12 6.30
N LEU A 43 0.32 3.88 5.70
CA LEU A 43 -0.96 4.30 6.27
C LEU A 43 -1.20 3.67 7.64
N LEU A 44 -0.96 2.36 7.78
CA LEU A 44 -1.12 1.63 9.02
C LEU A 44 -0.26 2.21 10.14
N PHE A 45 1.04 2.44 9.90
CA PHE A 45 1.92 3.06 10.91
C PHE A 45 1.53 4.50 11.21
N SER A 46 1.02 5.25 10.22
CA SER A 46 0.51 6.61 10.44
C SER A 46 -0.71 6.64 11.37
N TYR A 47 -1.62 5.67 11.25
CA TYR A 47 -2.78 5.57 12.14
C TYR A 47 -2.42 5.04 13.53
N ILE A 48 -1.48 4.09 13.63
CA ILE A 48 -0.98 3.61 14.92
C ILE A 48 -0.29 4.76 15.69
N TRP A 49 0.47 5.61 15.00
CA TRP A 49 1.02 6.83 15.59
C TRP A 49 -0.08 7.74 16.15
N LEU A 50 -1.17 7.95 15.40
CA LEU A 50 -2.28 8.81 15.82
C LEU A 50 -2.97 8.31 17.10
N ILE A 51 -3.13 6.99 17.24
CA ILE A 51 -3.78 6.38 18.39
C ILE A 51 -2.84 6.36 19.61
N THR A 52 -1.59 5.96 19.41
CA THR A 52 -0.65 5.71 20.53
C THR A 52 0.12 6.96 20.96
N GLY A 53 0.24 7.97 20.08
CA GLY A 53 1.07 9.15 20.29
C GLY A 53 2.58 8.88 20.35
N LYS A 54 3.02 7.63 20.12
CA LYS A 54 4.44 7.23 20.24
C LYS A 54 5.22 7.62 18.98
N THR A 55 6.26 8.43 19.13
CA THR A 55 7.11 8.93 18.04
C THR A 55 7.86 7.83 17.27
N VAL A 56 8.02 6.64 17.85
CA VAL A 56 8.64 5.47 17.19
C VAL A 56 7.94 5.14 15.87
N TRP A 57 6.61 5.19 15.81
CA TRP A 57 5.86 4.89 14.59
C TRP A 57 6.05 5.95 13.50
N LEU A 58 6.27 7.21 13.90
CA LEU A 58 6.61 8.27 12.95
C LEU A 58 8.02 8.06 12.37
N ALA A 59 8.97 7.57 13.18
CA ALA A 59 10.31 7.23 12.71
C ALA A 59 10.29 6.04 11.72
N VAL A 60 9.46 5.03 11.98
CA VAL A 60 9.24 3.92 11.04
C VAL A 60 8.67 4.44 9.72
N ASN A 61 7.69 5.34 9.75
CA ASN A 61 7.15 5.96 8.53
C ASN A 61 8.21 6.72 7.74
N LEU A 62 9.12 7.42 8.42
CA LEU A 62 10.23 8.11 7.76
C LEU A 62 11.12 7.14 6.99
N PHE A 63 11.31 5.91 7.49
CA PHE A 63 12.07 4.87 6.80
C PHE A 63 11.33 4.30 5.57
N VAL A 64 10.00 4.29 5.58
CA VAL A 64 9.18 3.78 4.47
C VAL A 64 9.15 4.76 3.29
N LEU A 65 9.19 6.08 3.54
CA LEU A 65 9.10 7.11 2.50
C LEU A 65 10.17 7.03 1.38
N PRO A 66 11.46 6.76 1.67
CA PRO A 66 12.47 6.55 0.63
C PRO A 66 12.15 5.42 -0.34
N PHE A 67 11.48 4.35 0.09
CA PHE A 67 11.08 3.28 -0.82
C PHE A 67 9.98 3.72 -1.77
N ARG A 68 9.07 4.59 -1.31
CA ARG A 68 8.10 5.22 -2.21
C ARG A 68 8.77 6.14 -3.23
N LEU A 69 9.90 6.77 -2.87
CA LEU A 69 10.72 7.51 -3.84
C LEU A 69 11.27 6.59 -4.93
N LEU A 70 11.66 5.33 -4.60
CA LEU A 70 12.08 4.35 -5.61
C LEU A 70 10.96 4.03 -6.61
N HIS A 71 9.70 3.97 -6.16
CA HIS A 71 8.56 3.79 -7.05
C HIS A 71 8.46 4.94 -8.07
N TYR A 72 8.59 6.20 -7.65
CA TYR A 72 8.58 7.33 -8.56
C TYR A 72 9.80 7.35 -9.50
N LEU A 73 10.98 6.95 -9.00
CA LEU A 73 12.16 6.80 -9.85
C LEU A 73 11.98 5.70 -10.90
N SER A 74 11.13 4.71 -10.64
CA SER A 74 10.87 3.62 -11.58
C SER A 74 10.17 4.04 -12.88
N ILE A 75 9.60 5.25 -12.89
CA ILE A 75 9.00 5.86 -14.08
C ILE A 75 10.06 6.14 -15.17
N PHE A 76 11.29 6.48 -14.77
CA PHE A 76 12.38 6.69 -15.70
C PHE A 76 12.94 5.36 -16.19
N GLU A 77 13.19 5.23 -17.49
CA GLU A 77 13.66 3.99 -18.10
C GLU A 77 14.93 3.43 -17.45
N SER A 78 15.96 4.26 -17.30
CA SER A 78 17.25 3.84 -16.72
C SER A 78 17.14 3.43 -15.25
N SER A 79 16.36 4.15 -14.45
CA SER A 79 16.20 3.89 -13.02
C SER A 79 15.20 2.78 -12.72
N GLY A 80 14.12 2.66 -13.51
CA GLY A 80 13.10 1.62 -13.35
C GLY A 80 13.63 0.23 -13.64
N ILE A 81 14.48 0.08 -14.66
CA ILE A 81 15.18 -1.17 -14.91
C ILE A 81 16.05 -1.55 -13.70
N LEU A 82 16.82 -0.61 -13.14
CA LEU A 82 17.65 -0.87 -11.97
C LEU A 82 16.81 -1.30 -10.75
N VAL A 83 15.70 -0.62 -10.48
CA VAL A 83 14.80 -0.96 -9.37
C VAL A 83 14.21 -2.37 -9.54
N ALA A 84 13.74 -2.72 -10.74
CA ALA A 84 13.23 -4.06 -11.03
C ALA A 84 14.29 -5.15 -10.82
N VAL A 85 15.53 -4.87 -11.24
CA VAL A 85 16.68 -5.73 -11.03
C VAL A 85 16.96 -5.95 -9.54
N LEU A 86 16.98 -4.88 -8.74
CA LEU A 86 17.22 -4.96 -7.30
C LEU A 86 16.21 -5.86 -6.60
N PHE A 87 14.91 -5.72 -6.86
CA PHE A 87 13.89 -6.56 -6.22
C PHE A 87 14.02 -8.03 -6.58
N ARG A 88 14.33 -8.33 -7.85
CA ARG A 88 14.54 -9.71 -8.29
C ARG A 88 15.79 -10.33 -7.65
N MET A 89 16.87 -9.56 -7.55
CA MET A 89 18.10 -9.96 -6.87
C MET A 89 17.89 -10.23 -5.38
N ILE A 90 17.10 -9.41 -4.69
CA ILE A 90 16.74 -9.63 -3.28
C ILE A 90 15.97 -10.95 -3.12
N ALA A 91 14.98 -11.20 -3.99
CA ALA A 91 14.21 -12.44 -3.94
C ALA A 91 15.07 -13.68 -4.20
N ALA A 92 15.99 -13.61 -5.16
CA ALA A 92 16.92 -14.70 -5.44
C ALA A 92 17.88 -14.94 -4.26
N THR A 93 18.41 -13.87 -3.66
CA THR A 93 19.32 -13.95 -2.50
C THR A 93 18.64 -14.55 -1.26
N ALA A 94 17.33 -14.32 -1.08
CA ALA A 94 16.59 -14.82 0.08
C ALA A 94 16.60 -16.35 0.21
N ASN A 95 16.53 -17.09 -0.92
CA ASN A 95 16.62 -18.55 -0.90
C ASN A 95 17.98 -19.05 -0.39
N PHE A 96 19.05 -18.33 -0.71
CA PHE A 96 20.40 -18.67 -0.26
C PHE A 96 20.67 -18.30 1.19
N LEU A 97 19.99 -17.27 1.72
CA LEU A 97 20.05 -16.88 3.13
C LEU A 97 19.61 -18.02 4.07
N ILE A 98 18.78 -18.95 3.58
CA ILE A 98 18.35 -20.14 4.35
C ILE A 98 19.56 -20.97 4.78
N PHE A 99 20.51 -21.22 3.87
CA PHE A 99 21.73 -21.97 4.19
C PHE A 99 22.58 -21.26 5.24
N PHE A 100 22.70 -19.94 5.12
CA PHE A 100 23.40 -19.11 6.11
C PHE A 100 22.73 -19.20 7.49
N ILE A 101 21.39 -19.13 7.56
CA ILE A 101 20.64 -19.25 8.82
C ILE A 101 20.87 -20.62 9.48
N VAL A 102 20.90 -21.71 8.70
CA VAL A 102 21.16 -23.06 9.25
C VAL A 102 22.54 -23.14 9.90
N ILE A 103 23.56 -22.63 9.23
CA ILE A 103 24.93 -22.59 9.77
C ILE A 103 24.99 -21.67 11.00
N LEU A 104 24.39 -20.48 10.92
CA LEU A 104 24.35 -19.51 12.01
C LEU A 104 23.75 -20.12 13.29
N VAL A 105 22.59 -20.77 13.18
CA VAL A 105 21.93 -21.41 14.33
C VAL A 105 22.75 -22.59 14.85
N GLY A 106 23.37 -23.38 13.96
CA GLY A 106 24.23 -24.50 14.35
C GLY A 106 25.45 -24.05 15.17
N PHE A 107 26.20 -23.06 14.69
CA PHE A 107 27.37 -22.52 15.40
C PHE A 107 26.97 -21.74 16.66
N SER A 108 25.86 -21.00 16.60
CA SER A 108 25.30 -20.30 17.76
C SER A 108 24.98 -21.28 18.88
N GLY A 109 24.26 -22.35 18.58
CA GLY A 109 23.94 -23.39 19.58
C GLY A 109 25.16 -24.08 20.16
N MET A 110 26.21 -24.33 19.36
CA MET A 110 27.47 -24.88 19.86
C MET A 110 28.15 -23.92 20.86
N LEU A 111 28.24 -22.63 20.53
CA LEU A 111 28.88 -21.64 21.41
C LEU A 111 28.04 -21.34 22.66
N THR A 112 26.70 -21.34 22.58
CA THR A 112 25.84 -21.23 23.77
C THR A 112 26.07 -22.38 24.75
N ILE A 113 26.29 -23.61 24.25
CA ILE A 113 26.52 -24.77 25.12
C ILE A 113 27.90 -24.73 25.77
N ILE A 114 28.93 -24.29 25.03
CA ILE A 114 30.32 -24.28 25.52
C ILE A 114 30.60 -23.05 26.39
N TYR A 115 30.07 -21.89 26.01
CA TYR A 115 30.38 -20.58 26.61
C TYR A 115 29.15 -19.88 27.20
N GLY A 116 28.10 -20.61 27.57
CA GLY A 116 26.85 -20.05 28.10
C GLY A 116 26.97 -19.24 29.40
N GLU A 117 28.14 -19.25 30.05
CA GLU A 117 28.45 -18.39 31.19
C GLU A 117 28.89 -16.98 30.79
N LYS A 118 29.23 -16.76 29.50
CA LYS A 118 29.61 -15.44 28.96
C LYS A 118 28.38 -14.71 28.44
N ASP A 119 28.30 -13.40 28.70
CA ASP A 119 27.15 -12.55 28.33
C ASP A 119 26.86 -12.62 26.82
N GLU A 120 27.89 -12.71 25.98
CA GLU A 120 27.76 -12.78 24.52
C GLU A 120 27.16 -14.10 24.03
N PHE A 121 27.16 -15.14 24.87
CA PHE A 121 26.69 -16.48 24.56
C PHE A 121 25.65 -17.04 25.55
N GLU A 122 25.09 -16.21 26.44
CA GLU A 122 24.15 -16.61 27.50
C GLU A 122 22.92 -17.34 26.95
N SER A 123 22.42 -16.91 25.79
CA SER A 123 21.24 -17.49 25.15
C SER A 123 21.42 -17.65 23.64
N LEU A 124 20.65 -18.58 23.06
CA LEU A 124 20.68 -18.84 21.62
C LEU A 124 20.40 -17.57 20.77
N PRO A 125 19.42 -16.70 21.10
CA PRO A 125 19.19 -15.47 20.34
C PRO A 125 20.35 -14.48 20.45
N VAL A 126 20.96 -14.34 21.63
CA VAL A 126 22.09 -13.45 21.85
C VAL A 126 23.31 -13.97 21.08
N SER A 127 23.61 -15.27 21.20
CA SER A 127 24.66 -15.96 20.44
C SER A 127 24.49 -15.83 18.92
N CYS A 128 23.24 -15.94 18.42
CA CYS A 128 22.92 -15.74 17.01
C CYS A 128 23.21 -14.31 16.57
N LEU A 129 22.86 -13.30 17.39
CA LEU A 129 23.15 -11.90 17.09
C LEU A 129 24.65 -11.61 17.14
N THR A 130 25.37 -12.15 18.12
CA THR A 130 26.83 -12.05 18.24
C THR A 130 27.52 -12.63 17.00
N LEU A 131 27.14 -13.84 16.57
CA LEU A 131 27.71 -14.46 15.38
C LEU A 131 27.28 -13.75 14.08
N PHE A 132 26.06 -13.23 14.03
CA PHE A 132 25.63 -12.43 12.88
C PHE A 132 26.45 -11.16 12.76
N ASP A 133 26.69 -10.44 13.86
CA ASP A 133 27.54 -9.24 13.89
C ASP A 133 29.00 -9.57 13.52
N ALA A 134 29.53 -10.69 14.05
CA ALA A 134 30.84 -11.21 13.66
C ALA A 134 30.93 -11.51 12.16
N SER A 135 29.87 -12.05 11.54
CA SER A 135 29.82 -12.33 10.10
C SER A 135 29.83 -11.08 9.22
N LEU A 136 29.40 -9.93 9.77
CA LEU A 136 29.47 -8.62 9.11
C LEU A 136 30.85 -7.96 9.25
N GLY A 137 31.78 -8.61 9.96
CA GLY A 137 33.16 -8.17 10.14
C GLY A 137 33.47 -7.59 11.53
N ASN A 138 32.48 -7.50 12.42
CA ASN A 138 32.67 -7.04 13.79
C ASN A 138 32.90 -8.22 14.74
N TYR A 139 34.06 -8.88 14.64
CA TYR A 139 34.41 -10.01 15.50
C TYR A 139 35.49 -9.62 16.51
N ASP A 140 35.35 -10.14 17.73
CA ASP A 140 36.35 -9.99 18.79
C ASP A 140 36.80 -11.36 19.27
N LEU A 141 38.09 -11.65 19.12
CA LEU A 141 38.70 -12.90 19.56
C LEU A 141 39.05 -12.89 21.06
N THR A 142 39.12 -11.71 21.68
CA THR A 142 39.49 -11.55 23.09
C THR A 142 38.39 -12.07 24.02
N ILE A 143 37.16 -12.16 23.54
CA ILE A 143 36.02 -12.79 24.24
C ILE A 143 36.36 -14.21 24.68
N PHE A 144 37.20 -14.93 23.92
CA PHE A 144 37.63 -16.29 24.25
C PHE A 144 38.96 -16.37 25.01
N MET A 145 39.72 -15.28 25.10
CA MET A 145 41.07 -15.26 25.71
C MET A 145 41.09 -14.68 27.14
N GLY A 146 39.93 -14.30 27.67
CA GLY A 146 39.78 -13.69 28.99
C GLY A 146 39.01 -14.59 29.96
N ASP A 147 39.65 -14.83 31.09
CA ASP A 147 39.16 -15.40 32.36
C ASP A 147 39.30 -16.92 32.55
N ASP A 148 40.13 -17.25 33.56
CA ASP A 148 40.35 -18.44 34.42
C ASP A 148 39.82 -19.85 34.06
N ASN A 149 39.28 -20.06 32.87
CA ASN A 149 38.78 -21.35 32.38
C ASN A 149 39.90 -22.11 31.68
N GLU A 150 40.46 -23.07 32.41
CA GLU A 150 41.46 -24.02 31.93
C GLU A 150 40.91 -24.87 30.76
N GLY A 151 41.36 -24.60 29.52
CA GLY A 151 41.60 -25.66 28.53
C GLY A 151 40.92 -25.56 27.16
N ASP A 152 39.79 -24.85 27.02
CA ASP A 152 38.97 -24.91 25.80
C ASP A 152 38.98 -23.62 24.95
N ASP A 153 39.77 -22.61 25.29
CA ASP A 153 39.87 -21.33 24.54
C ASP A 153 40.19 -21.54 23.05
N TRP A 154 41.03 -22.52 22.75
CA TRP A 154 41.42 -22.86 21.38
C TRP A 154 40.24 -23.40 20.56
N LEU A 155 39.27 -24.09 21.19
CA LEU A 155 38.07 -24.59 20.53
C LEU A 155 37.15 -23.44 20.15
N GLY A 156 36.90 -22.48 21.05
CA GLY A 156 36.09 -21.30 20.76
C GLY A 156 36.67 -20.44 19.64
N ILE A 157 37.97 -20.13 19.73
CA ILE A 157 38.70 -19.41 18.68
C ILE A 157 38.64 -20.17 17.36
N GLY A 158 38.88 -21.49 17.39
CA GLY A 158 38.82 -22.34 16.20
C GLY A 158 37.44 -22.37 15.56
N LEU A 159 36.38 -22.56 16.35
CA LEU A 159 34.99 -22.54 15.90
C LEU A 159 34.60 -21.20 15.29
N LEU A 160 35.01 -20.08 15.92
CA LEU A 160 34.73 -18.75 15.39
C LEU A 160 35.46 -18.51 14.06
N ILE A 161 36.74 -18.88 13.95
CA ILE A 161 37.50 -18.74 12.69
C ILE A 161 36.87 -19.58 11.58
N VAL A 162 36.50 -20.83 11.86
CA VAL A 162 35.82 -21.70 10.89
C VAL A 162 34.48 -21.10 10.48
N PHE A 163 33.68 -20.61 11.43
CA PHE A 163 32.44 -19.91 11.15
C PHE A 163 32.67 -18.69 10.26
N LEU A 164 33.63 -17.82 10.58
CA LEU A 164 33.94 -16.62 9.80
C LEU A 164 34.38 -16.94 8.38
N LEU A 165 35.26 -17.93 8.20
CA LEU A 165 35.67 -18.38 6.87
C LEU A 165 34.48 -18.91 6.07
N LEU A 166 33.65 -19.76 6.68
CA LEU A 166 32.45 -20.28 6.03
C LEU A 166 31.46 -19.16 5.72
N SER A 167 31.19 -18.25 6.66
CA SER A 167 30.23 -17.15 6.47
C SER A 167 30.71 -16.16 5.43
N THR A 168 31.98 -15.79 5.42
CA THR A 168 32.53 -14.87 4.41
C THR A 168 32.53 -15.50 3.02
N VAL A 169 32.96 -16.76 2.91
CA VAL A 169 32.90 -17.52 1.65
C VAL A 169 31.46 -17.67 1.18
N MET A 170 30.53 -18.02 2.08
CA MET A 170 29.11 -18.14 1.74
C MET A 170 28.50 -16.79 1.34
N ILE A 171 28.56 -15.77 2.19
CA ILE A 171 27.93 -14.47 1.92
C ILE A 171 28.50 -13.85 0.64
N LEU A 172 29.83 -13.85 0.45
CA LEU A 172 30.44 -13.25 -0.75
C LEU A 172 30.19 -14.07 -2.01
N ASN A 173 30.39 -15.39 -1.97
CA ASN A 173 30.24 -16.20 -3.19
C ASN A 173 28.79 -16.39 -3.59
N LEU A 174 27.86 -16.42 -2.62
CA LEU A 174 26.42 -16.44 -2.91
C LEU A 174 25.95 -15.12 -3.50
N LEU A 175 26.35 -13.98 -2.90
CA LEU A 175 25.92 -12.67 -3.37
C LEU A 175 26.45 -12.39 -4.78
N ILE A 176 27.73 -12.63 -5.05
CA ILE A 176 28.32 -12.30 -6.35
C ILE A 176 27.77 -13.20 -7.47
N ALA A 177 27.68 -14.52 -7.24
CA ALA A 177 27.22 -15.46 -8.27
C ALA A 177 25.77 -15.21 -8.68
N VAL A 178 24.88 -15.03 -7.70
CA VAL A 178 23.44 -14.82 -7.92
C VAL A 178 23.18 -13.45 -8.54
N LEU A 179 23.87 -12.40 -8.06
CA LEU A 179 23.73 -11.07 -8.65
C LEU A 179 24.18 -11.06 -10.11
N SER A 180 25.28 -11.75 -10.45
CA SER A 180 25.79 -11.82 -11.82
C SER A 180 24.81 -12.56 -12.75
N GLU A 181 24.29 -13.70 -12.32
CA GLU A 181 23.34 -14.50 -13.10
C GLU A 181 22.01 -13.78 -13.31
N GLU A 182 21.40 -13.27 -12.24
CA GLU A 182 20.13 -12.53 -12.32
C GLU A 182 20.28 -11.23 -13.12
N TYR A 183 21.41 -10.52 -12.98
CA TYR A 183 21.69 -9.33 -13.79
C TYR A 183 21.77 -9.66 -15.28
N SER A 184 22.53 -10.70 -15.64
CA SER A 184 22.69 -11.10 -17.04
C SER A 184 21.35 -11.49 -17.66
N GLN A 185 20.56 -12.34 -16.98
CA GLN A 185 19.25 -12.77 -17.47
C GLN A 185 18.25 -11.62 -17.57
N LEU A 186 18.29 -10.68 -16.62
CA LEU A 186 17.33 -9.58 -16.59
C LEU A 186 17.70 -8.46 -17.57
N SER A 187 18.99 -8.20 -17.81
CA SER A 187 19.41 -7.16 -18.76
C SER A 187 18.84 -7.39 -20.17
N GLU A 188 18.69 -8.65 -20.59
CA GLU A 188 18.19 -9.03 -21.92
C GLU A 188 16.68 -8.77 -22.10
N HIS A 189 15.88 -8.86 -21.03
CA HIS A 189 14.42 -8.65 -21.06
C HIS A 189 13.95 -7.38 -20.31
N SER A 190 14.88 -6.61 -19.76
CA SER A 190 14.62 -5.46 -18.89
C SER A 190 13.70 -4.41 -19.53
N TYR A 191 13.92 -4.10 -20.81
CA TYR A 191 13.13 -3.12 -21.55
C TYR A 191 11.66 -3.54 -21.67
N GLN A 192 11.40 -4.82 -21.97
CA GLN A 192 10.03 -5.34 -22.11
C GLN A 192 9.28 -5.30 -20.76
N GLN A 193 9.97 -5.68 -19.68
CA GLN A 193 9.40 -5.60 -18.33
C GLN A 193 9.15 -4.16 -17.90
N TRP A 194 10.07 -3.25 -18.20
CA TRP A 194 9.89 -1.83 -17.94
C TRP A 194 8.70 -1.26 -18.72
N CYS A 195 8.53 -1.58 -20.00
CA CYS A 195 7.37 -1.12 -20.78
C CYS A 195 6.04 -1.58 -20.16
N LEU A 196 5.96 -2.81 -19.64
CA LEU A 196 4.76 -3.30 -18.95
C LEU A 196 4.51 -2.52 -17.65
N MET A 197 5.56 -2.33 -16.83
CA MET A 197 5.45 -1.59 -15.57
C MET A 197 5.09 -0.12 -15.82
N TYR A 198 5.69 0.50 -16.85
CA TYR A 198 5.37 1.85 -17.29
C TYR A 198 3.92 1.95 -17.78
N ALA A 199 3.44 0.98 -18.56
CA ALA A 199 2.06 0.95 -19.03
C ALA A 199 1.06 0.86 -17.85
N ASP A 200 1.36 0.03 -16.84
CA ASP A 200 0.54 -0.07 -15.62
C ASP A 200 0.52 1.26 -14.85
N ILE A 201 1.68 1.89 -14.64
CA ILE A 201 1.78 3.20 -13.96
C ILE A 201 1.04 4.28 -14.75
N VAL A 202 1.19 4.31 -16.07
CA VAL A 202 0.50 5.27 -16.95
C VAL A 202 -1.00 5.02 -16.88
N GLN A 203 -1.47 3.77 -16.94
CA GLN A 203 -2.88 3.45 -16.82
C GLN A 203 -3.45 3.94 -15.48
N GLU A 204 -2.74 3.68 -14.39
CA GLU A 204 -3.11 4.14 -13.05
C GLU A 204 -3.23 5.68 -12.97
N ASN A 205 -2.28 6.40 -13.58
CA ASN A 205 -2.22 7.85 -13.55
C ASN A 205 -3.10 8.55 -14.60
N THR A 206 -3.49 7.88 -15.69
CA THR A 206 -4.27 8.46 -16.81
C THR A 206 -5.76 8.14 -16.75
N VAL A 207 -6.18 7.02 -16.17
CA VAL A 207 -7.60 6.69 -15.98
C VAL A 207 -8.35 7.73 -15.12
N PRO A 208 -7.74 8.39 -14.11
CA PRO A 208 -8.36 9.53 -13.44
C PRO A 208 -8.35 10.83 -14.29
N ALA A 209 -7.78 10.86 -15.50
CA ALA A 209 -7.80 12.03 -16.39
C ALA A 209 -8.95 11.91 -17.40
N SER A 210 -9.15 10.73 -17.98
CA SER A 210 -10.17 10.49 -19.02
C SER A 210 -11.62 10.77 -18.60
N LYS A 211 -11.93 10.76 -17.31
CA LYS A 211 -13.29 10.94 -16.78
C LYS A 211 -13.59 12.39 -16.35
N PHE A 212 -12.61 13.29 -16.39
CA PHE A 212 -12.68 14.62 -15.76
C PHE A 212 -12.03 15.71 -16.62
N PRO A 213 -12.54 16.95 -16.62
CA PRO A 213 -11.89 18.07 -17.29
C PRO A 213 -10.51 18.33 -16.68
N ASP A 214 -9.50 18.59 -17.52
CA ASP A 214 -8.06 18.67 -17.22
C ASP A 214 -7.63 19.65 -16.10
N ASN A 215 -8.56 20.42 -15.52
CA ASN A 215 -8.28 21.61 -14.73
C ASN A 215 -8.28 21.41 -13.20
N LEU A 216 -8.46 20.19 -12.68
CA LEU A 216 -8.65 19.96 -11.22
C LEU A 216 -7.83 18.81 -10.63
N ARG A 217 -6.60 18.61 -11.14
CA ARG A 217 -5.61 17.73 -10.52
C ARG A 217 -4.68 18.56 -9.64
N PHE A 218 -4.87 18.46 -8.33
CA PHE A 218 -3.94 19.03 -7.38
C PHE A 218 -2.88 17.99 -6.99
N PRO A 219 -1.63 18.40 -6.70
CA PRO A 219 -0.61 17.49 -6.21
C PRO A 219 -1.05 16.86 -4.87
N PRO A 220 -0.50 15.69 -4.48
CA PRO A 220 -0.89 14.94 -3.28
C PRO A 220 -1.10 15.75 -1.98
N PRO A 221 -0.31 16.80 -1.64
CA PRO A 221 -0.58 17.62 -0.44
C PRO A 221 -1.92 18.39 -0.49
N LEU A 222 -2.48 18.60 -1.67
CA LEU A 222 -3.74 19.32 -1.91
C LEU A 222 -4.84 18.41 -2.48
N SER A 223 -4.62 17.10 -2.50
CA SER A 223 -5.58 16.14 -3.05
C SER A 223 -6.92 16.19 -2.33
N LEU A 224 -6.94 16.47 -1.03
CA LEU A 224 -8.18 16.64 -0.27
C LEU A 224 -9.07 17.75 -0.87
N LEU A 225 -8.47 18.81 -1.39
CA LEU A 225 -9.20 19.93 -2.02
C LEU A 225 -9.83 19.52 -3.35
N SER A 226 -9.15 18.66 -4.13
CA SER A 226 -9.77 18.05 -5.31
C SER A 226 -10.97 17.17 -4.91
N HIS A 227 -10.85 16.32 -3.89
CA HIS A 227 -11.94 15.47 -3.42
C HIS A 227 -13.14 16.28 -2.88
N ILE A 228 -12.89 17.36 -2.16
CA ILE A 228 -13.94 18.29 -1.68
C ILE A 228 -14.67 18.94 -2.86
N SER A 229 -13.91 19.47 -3.84
CA SER A 229 -14.51 20.09 -5.02
C SER A 229 -15.27 19.08 -5.88
N TYR A 230 -14.80 17.83 -5.98
CA TYR A 230 -15.54 16.72 -6.59
C TYR A 230 -16.85 16.42 -5.86
N PHE A 231 -16.84 16.34 -4.52
CA PHE A 231 -18.04 16.09 -3.72
C PHE A 231 -19.08 17.20 -3.93
N VAL A 232 -18.66 18.46 -3.97
CA VAL A 232 -19.53 19.61 -4.24
C VAL A 232 -20.14 19.55 -5.66
N LEU A 233 -19.34 19.24 -6.68
CA LEU A 233 -19.83 19.09 -8.05
C LEU A 233 -20.77 17.90 -8.23
N TRP A 234 -20.49 16.79 -7.54
CA TRP A 234 -21.39 15.64 -7.51
C TRP A 234 -22.71 15.98 -6.81
N PHE A 235 -22.64 16.64 -5.65
CA PHE A 235 -23.82 17.03 -4.88
C PHE A 235 -24.71 18.01 -5.64
N THR A 236 -24.13 19.01 -6.29
CA THR A 236 -24.88 19.96 -7.14
C THR A 236 -25.55 19.28 -8.33
N LYS A 237 -24.88 18.32 -9.00
CA LYS A 237 -25.51 17.51 -10.06
C LYS A 237 -26.62 16.62 -9.53
N LEU A 238 -26.43 15.99 -8.36
CA LEU A 238 -27.46 15.15 -7.72
C LEU A 238 -28.70 15.96 -7.39
N VAL A 239 -28.52 17.14 -6.78
CA VAL A 239 -29.61 18.08 -6.51
C VAL A 239 -30.28 18.53 -7.80
N GLY A 240 -29.51 18.83 -8.86
CA GLY A 240 -30.05 19.17 -10.18
C GLY A 240 -30.89 18.05 -10.81
N GLN A 241 -30.45 16.80 -10.70
CA GLN A 241 -31.19 15.62 -11.17
C GLN A 241 -32.47 15.39 -10.37
N MET A 242 -32.42 15.53 -9.04
CA MET A 242 -33.61 15.43 -8.20
C MET A 242 -34.61 16.55 -8.50
N CYS A 243 -34.14 17.79 -8.68
CA CYS A 243 -34.98 18.92 -9.07
C CYS A 243 -35.61 18.73 -10.47
N ALA A 244 -34.87 18.16 -11.43
CA ALA A 244 -35.39 17.84 -12.76
C ALA A 244 -36.45 16.72 -12.70
N CYS A 245 -36.23 15.70 -11.88
CA CYS A 245 -37.18 14.62 -11.65
C CYS A 245 -38.47 15.12 -10.97
N TYR A 246 -38.32 16.01 -9.98
CA TYR A 246 -39.44 16.68 -9.31
C TYR A 246 -40.27 17.54 -10.29
N ARG A 247 -39.60 18.35 -11.13
CA ARG A 247 -40.27 19.20 -12.14
C ARG A 247 -40.98 18.36 -13.23
N GLY A 248 -40.44 17.20 -13.57
CA GLY A 248 -41.09 16.24 -14.47
C GLY A 248 -42.32 15.58 -13.85
N ALA A 249 -42.29 15.29 -12.54
CA ALA A 249 -43.42 14.72 -11.81
C ALA A 249 -44.57 15.71 -11.65
N THR A 250 -44.30 17.01 -11.40
CA THR A 250 -45.33 18.04 -11.30
C THR A 250 -46.01 18.30 -12.64
N SER A 251 -45.25 18.39 -13.73
CA SER A 251 -45.80 18.58 -15.09
C SER A 251 -46.70 17.41 -15.53
N LYS A 252 -46.37 16.17 -15.13
CA LYS A 252 -47.20 14.99 -15.41
C LYS A 252 -48.47 14.97 -14.56
N SER A 253 -48.43 15.50 -13.33
CA SER A 253 -49.60 15.61 -12.45
C SER A 253 -50.60 16.65 -12.95
N GLU A 254 -50.13 17.81 -13.42
CA GLU A 254 -50.99 18.86 -14.01
C GLU A 254 -51.62 18.40 -15.33
N ALA A 255 -50.88 17.70 -16.18
CA ALA A 255 -51.42 17.15 -17.43
C ALA A 255 -52.50 16.07 -17.20
N ILE A 256 -52.46 15.34 -16.08
CA ILE A 256 -53.48 14.36 -15.73
C ILE A 256 -54.74 15.04 -15.20
N SER A 257 -54.63 16.08 -14.36
CA SER A 257 -55.81 16.82 -13.87
C SER A 257 -56.52 17.57 -14.99
N GLU A 258 -55.78 18.17 -15.92
CA GLU A 258 -56.36 18.85 -17.08
C GLU A 258 -57.07 17.88 -18.05
N SER A 259 -56.63 16.61 -18.11
CA SER A 259 -57.30 15.56 -18.88
C SER A 259 -58.56 14.99 -18.22
N GLU A 260 -58.69 15.09 -16.90
CA GLU A 260 -59.88 14.70 -16.15
C GLU A 260 -60.97 15.79 -16.21
N ASP A 261 -60.60 17.07 -16.17
CA ASP A 261 -61.55 18.19 -16.25
C ASP A 261 -62.28 18.25 -17.61
N ILE A 262 -61.62 17.87 -18.71
CA ILE A 262 -62.20 17.84 -20.07
C ILE A 262 -63.31 16.77 -20.22
N LYS A 263 -63.41 15.80 -19.31
CA LYS A 263 -64.43 14.71 -19.37
C LYS A 263 -65.70 14.99 -18.58
N SER A 264 -65.84 16.14 -17.90
CA SER A 264 -67.09 16.48 -17.22
C SER A 264 -68.13 17.04 -18.23
N PRO A 265 -69.31 16.40 -18.41
CA PRO A 265 -70.32 16.92 -19.33
C PRO A 265 -71.01 18.15 -18.73
N ILE A 266 -70.99 19.25 -19.48
CA ILE A 266 -71.78 20.45 -19.22
C ILE A 266 -73.28 20.09 -19.36
N ILE A 267 -73.97 19.97 -18.22
CA ILE A 267 -75.43 19.83 -18.20
C ILE A 267 -76.04 21.23 -18.34
N THR A 268 -76.59 21.56 -19.50
CA THR A 268 -77.49 22.69 -19.69
C THR A 268 -78.94 22.29 -19.38
N PRO A 269 -79.77 23.14 -18.75
CA PRO A 269 -81.14 22.79 -18.45
C PRO A 269 -82.02 22.96 -19.70
N VAL A 270 -82.63 21.86 -20.16
CA VAL A 270 -83.64 21.86 -21.24
C VAL A 270 -85.03 22.06 -20.64
N ALA A 271 -85.77 23.03 -21.19
CA ALA A 271 -87.15 23.35 -20.85
C ALA A 271 -88.11 22.19 -21.19
N GLN A 272 -89.05 21.89 -20.29
CA GLN A 272 -90.14 20.93 -20.50
C GLN A 272 -91.44 21.65 -20.90
N PRO A 273 -92.26 21.09 -21.81
CA PRO A 273 -93.61 21.59 -22.08
C PRO A 273 -94.66 20.90 -21.19
N ASP A 274 -95.68 21.68 -20.82
CA ASP A 274 -96.92 21.28 -20.15
C ASP A 274 -97.73 20.27 -20.96
N ILE A 275 -98.18 19.15 -20.35
CA ILE A 275 -99.51 18.53 -20.59
C ILE A 275 -99.98 17.82 -19.29
N LYS A 276 -101.22 18.13 -18.89
CA LYS A 276 -102.05 17.57 -17.78
C LYS A 276 -102.39 16.08 -18.03
N THR A 277 -102.92 15.23 -17.14
CA THR A 277 -104.08 15.32 -16.21
C THR A 277 -104.24 13.95 -15.51
N GLU A 278 -105.00 13.92 -14.40
CA GLU A 278 -105.79 12.77 -13.84
C GLU A 278 -105.01 11.61 -13.20
N ALA A 279 -105.47 10.94 -12.14
CA ALA A 279 -106.55 11.09 -11.16
C ALA A 279 -106.28 10.04 -10.05
N ASP A 280 -106.73 10.36 -8.83
CA ASP A 280 -107.28 9.51 -7.77
C ASP A 280 -106.73 8.09 -7.44
N CYS A 281 -106.64 7.89 -6.11
CA CYS A 281 -106.39 6.70 -5.30
C CYS A 281 -104.93 6.36 -4.94
#